data_AF-A0A9E5ZEY3-F1
#
_entry.id   AF-A0A9E5ZEY3-F1
#
_cell.length_a   1.000
_cell.length_b   1.000
_cell.length_c   1.000
_cell.angle_alpha   90.00
_cell.angle_beta   90.00
_cell.angle_gamma   90.00
#
_symmetry.space_group_name_H-M   'P 1'
#
loop_
_entity.id
_entity.type
_entity.pdbx_description
1 polymer ?
#
loop_
_entity_poly.entity_id
_entity_poly.type
_entity_poly.pdbx_seq_one_letter_code
_entity_poly.pdbx_strand_id
1 'polypeptide(L)'
;MKRFGLGLLLLFFIVSASGQGGTSFYHLGGATLQSTTYNASYFPNGTFFIGLPVISGVNVYFNNQFSYNDIIAVQDGIKSFDIDNLLSTLDINNGVSAHTNINLLQLGYRTPYGIGLSFFINEKIATDFIYSDEILNLLWKGNGGLIGKEINFSALGANINYFREIGLGMAFETTDKRLKLGARIKYLQGIVNMNTPDNLKAVASTYDEYYQLDVNWQNLKFQTAGLSQFKDESTNSEDVVNYLLSNDNIGFGLDLGLEYRIKPNQSISLAINDLGFIGWKENVQTYGLNDTSFIYNGVDLQGESIIDSLPTFSDVKLDTTYEQYTSLLPSNLIGSFTYTPFDGTDVIATLNTRIIKSHFNTAFGLGIRKKISPNLLASATITKLPQQFVNLGVSFAASTGPVQFYAGTDKIFGYSVPNMKWASFQFGINLAFGRGENGDSKGEQKRFFKKDGVQNQAKGVGTYSLHGTKIKSKRYESIYTIVPIQKKQERAGIFDGKNRFRRAAAMINSNSSRANKVGKKFKNVPNSPNPSNKKGKPSKPAKLKRKR
;
A
#
# COMPACT_ATOMS: atom_id res chain seq x y z
N MET A 1 -13.55 -32.04 -12.26
CA MET A 1 -13.89 -30.94 -13.19
C MET A 1 -15.11 -30.12 -12.73
N LYS A 2 -16.22 -30.72 -12.29
CA LYS A 2 -17.44 -29.97 -11.87
C LYS A 2 -17.28 -29.03 -10.64
N ARG A 3 -16.35 -29.30 -9.72
CA ARG A 3 -16.08 -28.43 -8.54
C ARG A 3 -15.16 -27.23 -8.83
N PHE A 4 -14.40 -27.27 -9.93
CA PHE A 4 -13.58 -26.14 -10.39
C PHE A 4 -14.43 -25.08 -11.09
N GLY A 5 -15.47 -25.48 -11.81
CA GLY A 5 -16.40 -24.57 -12.47
C GLY A 5 -17.21 -23.72 -11.49
N LEU A 6 -17.66 -24.30 -10.36
CA LEU A 6 -18.47 -23.60 -9.38
C LEU A 6 -17.72 -22.49 -8.64
N GLY A 7 -16.42 -22.68 -8.36
CA GLY A 7 -15.58 -21.64 -7.72
C GLY A 7 -15.27 -20.47 -8.66
N LEU A 8 -15.11 -20.74 -9.96
CA LEU A 8 -14.95 -19.73 -11.01
C LEU A 8 -16.25 -18.96 -11.29
N LEU A 9 -17.39 -19.64 -11.19
CA LEU A 9 -18.73 -19.04 -11.34
C LEU A 9 -19.10 -18.15 -10.13
N LEU A 10 -18.71 -18.55 -8.91
CA LEU A 10 -18.89 -17.73 -7.70
C LEU A 10 -17.98 -16.49 -7.68
N LEU A 11 -16.80 -16.56 -8.30
CA LEU A 11 -15.91 -15.42 -8.52
C LEU A 11 -16.45 -14.42 -9.55
N PHE A 12 -17.39 -14.84 -10.40
CA PHE A 12 -17.98 -14.00 -11.45
C PHE A 12 -19.20 -13.18 -10.97
N PHE A 13 -19.75 -13.48 -9.79
CA PHE A 13 -21.06 -12.98 -9.34
C PHE A 13 -21.01 -11.87 -8.27
N ILE A 14 -19.86 -11.26 -7.99
CA ILE A 14 -19.79 -10.15 -7.04
C ILE A 14 -19.10 -8.93 -7.66
N VAL A 15 -19.81 -7.81 -7.54
CA VAL A 15 -19.33 -6.41 -7.49
C VAL A 15 -19.39 -5.61 -8.79
N SER A 16 -20.35 -4.68 -8.81
CA SER A 16 -20.25 -3.39 -9.50
C SER A 16 -19.32 -2.48 -8.69
N ALA A 17 -18.15 -2.09 -9.23
CA ALA A 17 -17.28 -1.08 -8.62
C ALA A 17 -16.23 -0.55 -9.62
N SER A 18 -15.90 0.72 -9.47
CA SER A 18 -15.22 1.56 -10.47
C SER A 18 -13.70 1.32 -10.63
N GLY A 19 -13.13 1.74 -11.76
CA GLY A 19 -11.87 1.24 -12.37
C GLY A 19 -10.53 1.40 -11.62
N GLN A 20 -9.49 0.67 -12.10
CA GLN A 20 -8.14 0.59 -11.50
C GLN A 20 -6.99 0.16 -12.44
N GLY A 21 -5.76 0.42 -11.96
CA GLY A 21 -4.46 0.15 -12.60
C GLY A 21 -4.22 -1.29 -13.03
N GLY A 22 -3.46 -1.46 -14.12
CA GLY A 22 -3.38 -2.75 -14.78
C GLY A 22 -2.27 -3.67 -14.25
N THR A 23 -2.34 -4.90 -14.76
CA THR A 23 -1.61 -6.07 -14.24
C THR A 23 -0.36 -6.40 -15.05
N SER A 24 -0.06 -5.65 -16.12
CA SER A 24 0.96 -6.01 -17.10
C SER A 24 2.36 -6.00 -16.50
N PHE A 25 2.67 -5.04 -15.64
CA PHE A 25 3.98 -5.03 -14.98
C PHE A 25 4.09 -6.12 -13.91
N TYR A 26 3.02 -6.37 -13.15
CA TYR A 26 2.94 -7.47 -12.19
C TYR A 26 3.24 -8.83 -12.85
N HIS A 27 2.75 -9.04 -14.09
CA HIS A 27 3.00 -10.27 -14.85
C HIS A 27 4.45 -10.50 -15.27
N LEU A 28 5.36 -9.50 -15.15
CA LEU A 28 6.80 -9.75 -15.25
C LEU A 28 7.36 -10.56 -14.06
N GLY A 29 6.60 -10.71 -12.98
CA GLY A 29 7.04 -11.42 -11.78
C GLY A 29 8.26 -10.76 -11.15
N GLY A 30 9.17 -11.55 -10.57
CA GLY A 30 10.40 -11.05 -9.96
C GLY A 30 11.51 -10.63 -10.93
N ALA A 31 11.20 -10.07 -12.10
CA ALA A 31 12.20 -9.70 -13.10
C ALA A 31 13.02 -8.46 -12.71
N THR A 32 12.41 -7.51 -12.00
CA THR A 32 13.01 -6.24 -11.58
C THR A 32 12.87 -6.05 -10.08
N LEU A 33 13.58 -5.08 -9.51
CA LEU A 33 13.46 -4.76 -8.08
C LEU A 33 12.13 -4.08 -7.77
N GLN A 34 11.53 -3.38 -8.73
CA GLN A 34 10.24 -2.71 -8.59
C GLN A 34 9.07 -3.68 -8.40
N SER A 35 9.24 -4.94 -8.82
CA SER A 35 8.29 -6.02 -8.56
C SER A 35 7.98 -6.23 -7.06
N THR A 36 8.92 -5.87 -6.17
CA THR A 36 8.72 -5.86 -4.71
C THR A 36 7.54 -4.99 -4.26
N THR A 37 7.13 -4.01 -5.08
CA THR A 37 5.99 -3.11 -4.80
C THR A 37 4.64 -3.77 -5.01
N TYR A 38 4.58 -4.79 -5.88
CA TYR A 38 3.35 -5.54 -6.13
C TYR A 38 3.27 -6.79 -5.25
N ASN A 39 4.40 -7.42 -4.97
CA ASN A 39 4.48 -8.55 -4.07
C ASN A 39 5.84 -8.53 -3.36
N ALA A 40 5.82 -8.34 -2.05
CA ALA A 40 7.04 -8.23 -1.24
C ALA A 40 7.94 -9.48 -1.30
N SER A 41 7.42 -10.65 -1.69
CA SER A 41 8.21 -11.87 -1.89
C SER A 41 9.00 -11.90 -3.19
N TYR A 42 8.68 -11.03 -4.15
CA TYR A 42 9.38 -10.95 -5.43
C TYR A 42 10.71 -10.25 -5.25
N PHE A 43 11.80 -10.94 -5.55
CA PHE A 43 13.14 -10.37 -5.52
C PHE A 43 13.94 -10.84 -6.74
N PRO A 44 14.53 -9.93 -7.53
CA PRO A 44 15.21 -10.28 -8.78
C PRO A 44 16.47 -11.12 -8.58
N ASN A 45 16.83 -11.87 -9.61
CA ASN A 45 18.10 -12.58 -9.66
C ASN A 45 19.27 -11.62 -9.84
N GLY A 46 20.31 -11.80 -9.01
CA GLY A 46 21.46 -10.90 -8.86
C GLY A 46 21.84 -10.76 -7.39
N THR A 47 22.99 -10.16 -7.14
CA THR A 47 23.52 -9.93 -5.78
C THR A 47 23.20 -8.53 -5.29
N PHE A 48 23.33 -7.52 -6.16
CA PHE A 48 23.19 -6.12 -5.77
C PHE A 48 22.44 -5.33 -6.84
N PHE A 49 21.56 -4.43 -6.40
CA PHE A 49 20.66 -3.68 -7.26
C PHE A 49 20.63 -2.22 -6.81
N ILE A 50 20.71 -1.30 -7.78
CA ILE A 50 20.55 0.13 -7.57
C ILE A 50 19.53 0.66 -8.56
N GLY A 51 18.50 1.30 -8.02
CA GLY A 51 17.64 2.25 -8.71
C GLY A 51 18.07 3.67 -8.34
N LEU A 52 18.59 4.40 -9.32
CA LEU A 52 18.86 5.84 -9.29
C LEU A 52 17.58 6.70 -9.39
N PRO A 53 17.60 7.94 -8.86
CA PRO A 53 16.42 8.81 -8.80
C PRO A 53 15.78 9.06 -10.16
N VAL A 54 14.44 8.98 -10.20
CA VAL A 54 13.56 9.30 -11.34
C VAL A 54 13.70 8.33 -12.52
N ILE A 55 14.93 7.97 -12.90
CA ILE A 55 15.18 7.07 -14.02
C ILE A 55 14.89 5.61 -13.71
N SER A 56 14.77 5.23 -12.44
CA SER A 56 14.66 3.81 -12.05
C SER A 56 13.25 3.30 -11.83
N GLY A 57 12.25 4.18 -11.88
CA GLY A 57 10.87 3.78 -11.82
C GLY A 57 9.93 4.95 -11.79
N VAL A 58 9.29 5.21 -12.92
CA VAL A 58 8.11 6.06 -13.01
C VAL A 58 6.95 5.15 -13.36
N ASN A 59 5.92 5.15 -12.52
CA ASN A 59 4.63 4.52 -12.81
C ASN A 59 3.57 5.63 -12.79
N VAL A 60 2.84 5.77 -13.90
CA VAL A 60 1.75 6.72 -14.06
C VAL A 60 0.53 5.95 -14.51
N TYR A 61 -0.57 6.15 -13.80
CA TYR A 61 -1.88 5.61 -14.11
C TYR A 61 -2.88 6.77 -14.14
N PHE A 62 -3.67 6.85 -15.19
CA PHE A 62 -4.73 7.85 -15.35
C PHE A 62 -5.97 7.19 -15.91
N ASN A 63 -7.11 7.34 -15.25
CA ASN A 63 -8.38 6.77 -15.66
C ASN A 63 -9.51 7.78 -15.52
N ASN A 64 -10.37 7.84 -16.52
CA ASN A 64 -11.55 8.68 -16.58
C ASN A 64 -12.67 7.96 -17.37
N GLN A 65 -13.91 8.39 -17.18
CA GLN A 65 -15.09 7.86 -17.89
C GLN A 65 -15.24 8.43 -19.30
N PHE A 66 -14.84 9.68 -19.51
CA PHE A 66 -14.98 10.39 -20.78
C PHE A 66 -13.63 10.74 -21.41
N SER A 67 -13.65 11.03 -22.71
CA SER A 67 -12.52 11.45 -23.52
C SER A 67 -12.68 12.89 -24.01
N TYR A 68 -11.64 13.46 -24.61
CA TYR A 68 -11.70 14.82 -25.16
C TYR A 68 -12.73 14.95 -26.29
N ASN A 69 -12.86 13.94 -27.15
CA ASN A 69 -13.88 13.91 -28.21
C ASN A 69 -15.30 13.71 -27.69
N ASP A 70 -15.47 13.27 -26.45
CA ASP A 70 -16.79 13.24 -25.81
C ASP A 70 -17.21 14.66 -25.38
N ILE A 71 -16.25 15.58 -25.18
CA ILE A 71 -16.49 16.97 -24.78
C ILE A 71 -16.49 17.91 -25.98
N ILE A 72 -15.61 17.68 -26.97
CA ILE A 72 -15.39 18.57 -28.10
C ILE A 72 -15.89 17.91 -29.38
N ALA A 73 -16.97 18.46 -29.92
CA ALA A 73 -17.44 18.14 -31.26
C ALA A 73 -16.68 18.99 -32.30
N VAL A 74 -16.38 18.37 -33.44
CA VAL A 74 -15.82 19.06 -34.60
C VAL A 74 -16.83 18.98 -35.73
N GLN A 75 -17.48 20.09 -36.06
CA GLN A 75 -18.40 20.22 -37.18
C GLN A 75 -17.85 21.29 -38.13
N ASP A 76 -17.63 20.92 -39.40
CA ASP A 76 -17.07 21.80 -40.44
C ASP A 76 -15.76 22.52 -40.05
N GLY A 77 -14.92 21.86 -39.25
CA GLY A 77 -13.65 22.40 -38.75
C GLY A 77 -13.78 23.34 -37.54
N ILE A 78 -15.00 23.64 -37.09
CA ILE A 78 -15.27 24.42 -35.88
C ILE A 78 -15.35 23.47 -34.69
N LYS A 79 -14.63 23.82 -33.61
CA LYS A 79 -14.66 23.10 -32.33
C LYS A 79 -15.72 23.72 -31.43
N SER A 80 -16.68 22.92 -30.99
CA SER A 80 -17.71 23.31 -30.02
C SER A 80 -17.76 22.34 -28.86
N PHE A 81 -18.19 22.82 -27.69
CA PHE A 81 -18.48 21.95 -26.56
C PHE A 81 -19.79 21.20 -26.82
N ASP A 82 -19.76 19.88 -26.73
CA ASP A 82 -20.91 18.99 -26.83
C ASP A 82 -21.15 18.32 -25.48
N ILE A 83 -21.76 19.08 -24.57
CA ILE A 83 -21.99 18.64 -23.20
C ILE A 83 -23.09 17.57 -23.15
N ASP A 84 -24.04 17.56 -24.10
CA ASP A 84 -25.06 16.52 -24.17
C ASP A 84 -24.44 15.16 -24.55
N ASN A 85 -23.50 15.15 -25.50
CA ASN A 85 -22.71 13.96 -25.81
C ASN A 85 -21.89 13.52 -24.58
N LEU A 86 -21.21 14.43 -23.90
CA LEU A 86 -20.48 14.12 -22.65
C LEU A 86 -21.41 13.43 -21.63
N LEU A 87 -22.56 14.04 -21.32
CA LEU A 87 -23.52 13.52 -20.35
C LEU A 87 -24.03 12.13 -20.73
N SER A 88 -24.17 11.84 -22.03
CA SER A 88 -24.59 10.51 -22.51
C SER A 88 -23.56 9.39 -22.27
N THR A 89 -22.29 9.76 -22.02
CA THR A 89 -21.20 8.79 -21.77
C THR A 89 -20.98 8.47 -20.30
N LEU A 90 -21.62 9.21 -19.39
CA LEU A 90 -21.46 9.07 -17.95
C LEU A 90 -22.33 7.94 -17.39
N ASP A 91 -21.80 7.23 -16.40
CA ASP A 91 -22.56 6.32 -15.56
C ASP A 91 -23.15 7.09 -14.36
N ILE A 92 -24.02 6.44 -13.57
CA ILE A 92 -24.62 7.05 -12.36
C ILE A 92 -23.54 7.60 -11.40
N ASN A 93 -22.45 6.83 -11.24
CA ASN A 93 -21.29 7.22 -10.45
C ASN A 93 -20.02 7.08 -11.28
N ASN A 94 -19.33 8.19 -11.48
CA ASN A 94 -18.14 8.31 -12.30
C ASN A 94 -16.93 8.55 -11.41
N GLY A 95 -15.75 8.14 -11.90
CA GLY A 95 -14.49 8.32 -11.19
C GLY A 95 -13.40 8.86 -12.11
N VAL A 96 -12.68 9.88 -11.65
CA VAL A 96 -11.36 10.26 -12.18
C VAL A 96 -10.30 9.77 -11.21
N SER A 97 -9.36 8.97 -11.69
CA SER A 97 -8.23 8.49 -10.88
C SER A 97 -6.92 8.79 -11.58
N ALA A 98 -6.00 9.46 -10.89
CA ALA A 98 -4.65 9.74 -11.37
C ALA A 98 -3.65 9.36 -10.28
N HIS A 99 -2.90 8.28 -10.50
CA HIS A 99 -1.91 7.77 -9.55
C HIS A 99 -0.52 7.84 -10.19
N THR A 100 0.44 8.37 -9.46
CA THR A 100 1.84 8.47 -9.88
C THR A 100 2.73 7.97 -8.74
N ASN A 101 3.66 7.09 -9.08
CA ASN A 101 4.69 6.60 -8.18
C ASN A 101 6.05 6.83 -8.84
N ILE A 102 6.92 7.59 -8.18
CA ILE A 102 8.27 7.89 -8.63
C ILE A 102 9.25 7.30 -7.63
N ASN A 103 10.08 6.36 -8.08
CA ASN A 103 11.16 5.82 -7.29
C ASN A 103 12.33 6.82 -7.27
N LEU A 104 12.61 7.39 -6.10
CA LEU A 104 13.75 8.28 -5.88
C LEU A 104 15.03 7.50 -5.60
N LEU A 105 14.90 6.36 -4.93
CA LEU A 105 16.03 5.48 -4.66
C LEU A 105 15.52 4.08 -4.43
N GLN A 106 16.23 3.09 -4.94
CA GLN A 106 16.00 1.70 -4.57
C GLN A 106 17.33 0.97 -4.45
N LEU A 107 17.57 0.33 -3.31
CA LEU A 107 18.74 -0.51 -3.09
C LEU A 107 18.25 -1.92 -2.82
N GLY A 108 18.91 -2.90 -3.41
CA GLY A 108 18.62 -4.32 -3.17
C GLY A 108 19.92 -5.08 -2.96
N TYR A 109 19.97 -5.94 -1.95
CA TYR A 109 21.09 -6.84 -1.71
C TYR A 109 20.59 -8.24 -1.38
N ARG A 110 21.07 -9.25 -2.12
CA ARG A 110 20.83 -10.66 -1.82
C ARG A 110 22.03 -11.23 -1.08
N THR A 111 21.78 -11.64 0.16
CA THR A 111 22.78 -12.33 0.99
C THR A 111 23.16 -13.69 0.39
N PRO A 112 24.34 -14.23 0.74
CA PRO A 112 24.73 -15.59 0.34
C PRO A 112 23.78 -16.69 0.80
N TYR A 113 22.95 -16.43 1.81
CA TYR A 113 21.96 -17.36 2.36
C TYR A 113 20.60 -17.27 1.66
N GLY A 114 20.47 -16.48 0.58
CA GLY A 114 19.24 -16.36 -0.19
C GLY A 114 18.23 -15.33 0.34
N ILE A 115 18.55 -14.62 1.43
CA ILE A 115 17.72 -13.52 1.94
C ILE A 115 17.97 -12.28 1.08
N GLY A 116 16.92 -11.72 0.49
CA GLY A 116 16.92 -10.42 -0.18
C GLY A 116 16.55 -9.31 0.80
N LEU A 117 17.37 -8.27 0.86
CA LEU A 117 17.14 -7.04 1.61
C LEU A 117 16.93 -5.90 0.62
N SER A 118 16.02 -4.99 0.92
CA SER A 118 15.76 -3.81 0.10
C SER A 118 15.55 -2.56 0.94
N PHE A 119 15.98 -1.43 0.41
CA PHE A 119 15.70 -0.10 0.91
C PHE A 119 15.12 0.73 -0.24
N PHE A 120 14.12 1.56 0.02
CA PHE A 120 13.48 2.34 -1.03
C PHE A 120 12.97 3.68 -0.51
N ILE A 121 12.99 4.66 -1.41
CA ILE A 121 12.34 5.96 -1.24
C ILE A 121 11.49 6.20 -2.48
N ASN A 122 10.20 6.43 -2.27
CA ASN A 122 9.23 6.69 -3.33
C ASN A 122 8.45 7.98 -3.05
N GLU A 123 8.13 8.74 -4.09
CA GLU A 123 7.12 9.79 -4.07
C GLU A 123 5.82 9.21 -4.63
N LYS A 124 4.73 9.31 -3.87
CA LYS A 124 3.41 8.81 -4.27
C LYS A 124 2.41 9.95 -4.32
N ILE A 125 1.81 10.14 -5.48
CA ILE A 125 0.67 11.04 -5.71
C ILE A 125 -0.52 10.16 -6.08
N ALA A 126 -1.61 10.23 -5.32
CA ALA A 126 -2.85 9.51 -5.59
C ALA A 126 -4.00 10.51 -5.54
N THR A 127 -4.64 10.73 -6.69
CA THR A 127 -5.83 11.57 -6.84
C THR A 127 -6.98 10.69 -7.27
N ASP A 128 -8.06 10.71 -6.50
CA ASP A 128 -9.31 10.03 -6.80
C ASP A 128 -10.46 11.03 -6.58
N PHE A 129 -11.27 11.25 -7.61
CA PHE A 129 -12.44 12.11 -7.58
C PHE A 129 -13.65 11.32 -8.07
N ILE A 130 -14.70 11.26 -7.25
CA ILE A 130 -15.94 10.57 -7.53
C ILE A 130 -17.05 11.62 -7.66
N TYR A 131 -17.82 11.53 -8.74
CA TYR A 131 -18.91 12.45 -9.04
C TYR A 131 -20.08 11.70 -9.69
N SER A 132 -21.29 12.15 -9.43
CA SER A 132 -22.49 11.63 -10.10
C SER A 132 -22.75 12.36 -11.41
N ASP A 133 -23.31 11.67 -12.40
CA ASP A 133 -23.85 12.28 -13.61
C ASP A 133 -24.96 13.30 -13.30
N GLU A 134 -25.68 13.10 -12.19
CA GLU A 134 -26.75 13.98 -11.74
C GLU A 134 -26.23 15.39 -11.41
N ILE A 135 -25.00 15.53 -10.89
CA ILE A 135 -24.36 16.84 -10.65
C ILE A 135 -24.15 17.58 -11.97
N LEU A 136 -23.60 16.90 -12.96
CA LEU A 136 -23.30 17.51 -14.26
C LEU A 136 -24.58 17.80 -15.05
N ASN A 137 -25.58 16.93 -14.96
CA ASN A 137 -26.91 17.18 -15.53
C ASN A 137 -27.57 18.41 -14.88
N LEU A 138 -27.51 18.56 -13.54
CA LEU A 138 -28.05 19.74 -12.87
C LEU A 138 -27.31 21.03 -13.29
N LEU A 139 -25.98 21.01 -13.36
CA LEU A 139 -25.19 22.17 -13.78
C LEU A 139 -25.45 22.57 -15.24
N TRP A 140 -25.69 21.59 -16.12
CA TRP A 140 -25.90 21.82 -17.56
C TRP A 140 -27.35 22.12 -17.93
N LYS A 141 -28.28 21.26 -17.49
CA LYS A 141 -29.71 21.32 -17.86
C LYS A 141 -30.53 22.15 -16.88
N GLY A 142 -29.92 22.59 -15.77
CA GLY A 142 -30.63 23.24 -14.69
C GLY A 142 -31.55 22.28 -13.94
N ASN A 143 -32.35 22.85 -13.04
CA ASN A 143 -33.25 22.12 -12.17
C ASN A 143 -34.55 21.67 -12.86
N GLY A 144 -34.89 22.22 -14.03
CA GLY A 144 -36.09 21.81 -14.79
C GLY A 144 -36.08 20.34 -15.23
N GLY A 145 -34.91 19.75 -15.44
CA GLY A 145 -34.78 18.31 -15.74
C GLY A 145 -35.04 17.37 -14.55
N LEU A 146 -35.24 17.93 -13.35
CA LEU A 146 -35.30 17.21 -12.08
C LEU A 146 -36.69 17.19 -11.45
N ILE A 147 -37.69 17.71 -12.16
CA ILE A 147 -39.08 17.72 -11.71
C ILE A 147 -39.52 16.29 -11.35
N GLY A 148 -40.02 16.11 -10.14
CA GLY A 148 -40.47 14.82 -9.63
C GLY A 148 -39.36 13.79 -9.40
N LYS A 149 -38.09 14.22 -9.41
CA LYS A 149 -36.92 13.37 -9.14
C LYS A 149 -36.11 13.92 -7.97
N GLU A 150 -35.59 13.00 -7.17
CA GLU A 150 -34.61 13.28 -6.12
C GLU A 150 -33.23 12.88 -6.65
N ILE A 151 -32.28 13.82 -6.61
CA ILE A 151 -30.87 13.59 -6.91
C ILE A 151 -30.12 13.34 -5.61
N ASN A 152 -29.21 12.37 -5.64
CA ASN A 152 -28.33 12.08 -4.51
C ASN A 152 -26.87 12.45 -4.80
N PHE A 153 -26.39 13.50 -4.13
CA PHE A 153 -25.01 13.98 -4.19
C PHE A 153 -24.08 13.35 -3.14
N SER A 154 -24.55 12.39 -2.36
CA SER A 154 -23.78 11.79 -1.25
C SER A 154 -22.56 10.99 -1.73
N ALA A 155 -22.52 10.61 -3.01
CA ALA A 155 -21.38 9.93 -3.63
C ALA A 155 -20.23 10.89 -4.02
N LEU A 156 -20.44 12.20 -3.95
CA LEU A 156 -19.40 13.19 -4.25
C LEU A 156 -18.25 13.05 -3.25
N GLY A 157 -17.05 12.80 -3.77
CA GLY A 157 -15.88 12.64 -2.91
C GLY A 157 -14.57 12.93 -3.63
N ALA A 158 -13.68 13.64 -2.95
CA ALA A 158 -12.31 13.81 -3.38
C ALA A 158 -11.37 13.11 -2.38
N ASN A 159 -10.32 12.48 -2.89
CA ASN A 159 -9.21 11.96 -2.11
C ASN A 159 -7.91 12.20 -2.88
N ILE A 160 -7.17 13.22 -2.47
CA ILE A 160 -5.88 13.61 -3.04
C ILE A 160 -4.84 13.42 -1.95
N ASN A 161 -3.82 12.62 -2.22
CA ASN A 161 -2.70 12.38 -1.34
C ASN A 161 -1.41 12.58 -2.10
N TYR A 162 -0.52 13.36 -1.54
CA TYR A 162 0.88 13.40 -1.90
C TYR A 162 1.71 13.06 -0.65
N PHE A 163 2.48 11.98 -0.72
CA PHE A 163 3.31 11.53 0.39
C PHE A 163 4.59 10.85 -0.10
N ARG A 164 5.62 10.93 0.73
CA ARG A 164 6.88 10.21 0.56
C ARG A 164 6.86 8.92 1.37
N GLU A 165 7.23 7.81 0.73
CA GLU A 165 7.33 6.49 1.32
C GLU A 165 8.82 6.11 1.44
N ILE A 166 9.30 5.93 2.66
CA ILE A 166 10.65 5.43 2.96
C ILE A 166 10.49 4.06 3.60
N GLY A 167 11.16 3.03 3.09
CA GLY A 167 10.96 1.70 3.66
C GLY A 167 12.10 0.73 3.50
N LEU A 168 11.96 -0.35 4.29
CA LEU A 168 12.86 -1.49 4.32
C LEU A 168 12.05 -2.74 3.98
N GLY A 169 12.58 -3.57 3.10
CA GLY A 169 11.97 -4.83 2.70
C GLY A 169 12.88 -6.02 2.90
N MET A 170 12.30 -7.15 3.24
CA MET A 170 12.98 -8.43 3.33
C MET A 170 12.18 -9.46 2.52
N ALA A 171 12.88 -10.23 1.69
CA ALA A 171 12.35 -11.36 0.96
C ALA A 171 13.17 -12.60 1.31
N PHE A 172 12.51 -13.70 1.60
CA PHE A 172 13.10 -14.98 1.96
C PHE A 172 12.60 -16.05 1.00
N GLU A 173 13.51 -16.89 0.52
CA GLU A 173 13.19 -18.08 -0.26
C GLU A 173 13.68 -19.31 0.52
N THR A 174 12.81 -20.31 0.68
CA THR A 174 13.18 -21.57 1.34
C THR A 174 14.25 -22.32 0.55
N THR A 175 15.03 -23.14 1.24
CA THR A 175 16.11 -23.94 0.61
C THR A 175 15.61 -24.85 -0.52
N ASP A 176 14.38 -25.38 -0.41
CA ASP A 176 13.74 -26.20 -1.44
C ASP A 176 13.08 -25.39 -2.57
N LYS A 177 13.17 -24.05 -2.52
CA LYS A 177 12.59 -23.07 -3.46
C LYS A 177 11.08 -23.24 -3.65
N ARG A 178 10.38 -23.85 -2.68
CA ARG A 178 8.93 -24.04 -2.75
C ARG A 178 8.15 -22.88 -2.19
N LEU A 179 8.71 -22.13 -1.26
CA LEU A 179 8.04 -21.02 -0.61
C LEU A 179 8.93 -19.78 -0.65
N LYS A 180 8.35 -18.69 -1.12
CA LYS A 180 8.90 -17.34 -0.96
C LYS A 180 7.96 -16.53 -0.08
N LEU A 181 8.55 -15.79 0.84
CA LEU A 181 7.87 -14.87 1.73
C LEU A 181 8.55 -13.52 1.61
N GLY A 182 7.79 -12.46 1.81
CA GLY A 182 8.39 -11.14 1.96
C GLY A 182 7.51 -10.20 2.75
N ALA A 183 8.16 -9.21 3.34
CA ALA A 183 7.53 -8.15 4.09
C ALA A 183 8.26 -6.82 3.82
N ARG A 184 7.53 -5.71 3.78
CA ARG A 184 8.09 -4.37 3.69
C ARG A 184 7.46 -3.49 4.75
N ILE A 185 8.29 -2.85 5.57
CA ILE A 185 7.85 -1.83 6.52
C ILE A 185 8.13 -0.45 5.95
N LYS A 186 7.21 0.49 6.19
CA LYS A 186 7.22 1.81 5.57
C LYS A 186 6.99 2.88 6.61
N TYR A 187 7.83 3.91 6.56
CA TYR A 187 7.58 5.22 7.14
C TYR A 187 7.00 6.12 6.04
N LEU A 188 5.92 6.82 6.36
CA LEU A 188 5.19 7.67 5.42
C LEU A 188 5.25 9.11 5.93
N GLN A 189 5.70 10.02 5.07
CA GLN A 189 5.66 11.46 5.31
C GLN A 189 4.60 12.06 4.40
N GLY A 190 3.48 12.47 4.97
CA GLY A 190 2.41 13.17 4.29
C GLY A 190 2.84 14.60 3.94
N ILE A 191 2.65 14.99 2.69
CA ILE A 191 3.04 16.32 2.20
C ILE A 191 1.79 17.13 1.85
N VAL A 192 0.85 16.56 1.10
CA VAL A 192 -0.44 17.18 0.85
C VAL A 192 -1.56 16.16 1.01
N ASN A 193 -2.64 16.56 1.67
CA ASN A 193 -3.90 15.84 1.66
C ASN A 193 -5.04 16.78 1.29
N MET A 194 -5.97 16.28 0.49
CA MET A 194 -7.31 16.83 0.37
C MET A 194 -8.30 15.68 0.41
N ASN A 195 -9.30 15.75 1.27
CA ASN A 195 -10.20 14.64 1.50
C ASN A 195 -11.61 15.11 1.85
N THR A 196 -12.61 14.53 1.20
CA THR A 196 -14.01 14.60 1.65
C THR A 196 -14.29 13.42 2.58
N PRO A 197 -14.82 13.61 3.79
CA PRO A 197 -15.27 12.49 4.64
C PRO A 197 -16.39 11.65 4.01
N ASP A 198 -16.43 10.35 4.30
CA ASP A 198 -17.34 9.39 3.64
C ASP A 198 -18.77 9.36 4.25
N ASN A 199 -19.16 10.42 4.94
CA ASN A 199 -20.45 10.54 5.62
C ASN A 199 -21.27 11.75 5.13
N LEU A 200 -20.88 12.34 4.00
CA LEU A 200 -21.69 13.32 3.29
C LEU A 200 -23.05 12.70 2.98
N LYS A 201 -24.11 13.39 3.37
CA LYS A 201 -25.44 13.17 2.82
C LYS A 201 -25.84 14.45 2.13
N ALA A 202 -26.13 14.41 0.85
CA ALA A 202 -26.58 15.58 0.12
C ALA A 202 -27.59 15.15 -0.93
N VAL A 203 -28.71 15.86 -0.95
CA VAL A 203 -29.88 15.50 -1.74
C VAL A 203 -30.49 16.78 -2.27
N ALA A 204 -30.98 16.76 -3.51
CA ALA A 204 -31.79 17.85 -4.03
C ALA A 204 -32.97 17.34 -4.84
N SER A 205 -34.07 18.10 -4.82
CA SER A 205 -35.26 17.81 -5.61
C SER A 205 -35.86 19.10 -6.17
N THR A 206 -36.61 19.01 -7.25
CA THR A 206 -37.30 20.17 -7.84
C THR A 206 -38.80 20.00 -7.76
N TYR A 207 -39.47 21.00 -7.17
CA TYR A 207 -40.92 21.05 -7.09
C TYR A 207 -41.55 21.32 -8.46
N ASP A 208 -42.58 20.57 -8.80
CA ASP A 208 -43.26 20.59 -10.11
C ASP A 208 -44.01 21.91 -10.38
N GLU A 209 -44.63 22.48 -9.34
CA GLU A 209 -45.52 23.64 -9.50
C GLU A 209 -44.77 24.97 -9.70
N TYR A 210 -43.64 25.15 -9.01
CA TYR A 210 -42.91 26.44 -8.97
C TYR A 210 -41.45 26.33 -9.38
N TYR A 211 -40.97 25.15 -9.82
CA TYR A 211 -39.58 24.91 -10.21
C TYR A 211 -38.57 25.32 -9.12
N GLN A 212 -38.99 25.30 -7.86
CA GLN A 212 -38.13 25.60 -6.72
C GLN A 212 -37.23 24.40 -6.45
N LEU A 213 -35.94 24.64 -6.19
CA LEU A 213 -34.96 23.60 -5.89
C LEU A 213 -34.85 23.46 -4.37
N ASP A 214 -35.33 22.35 -3.82
CA ASP A 214 -35.11 21.96 -2.42
C ASP A 214 -33.76 21.25 -2.31
N VAL A 215 -32.87 21.78 -1.46
CA VAL A 215 -31.53 21.23 -1.23
C VAL A 215 -31.37 20.93 0.25
N ASN A 216 -30.88 19.72 0.55
CA ASN A 216 -30.55 19.27 1.89
C ASN A 216 -29.15 18.67 1.90
N TRP A 217 -28.31 19.09 2.85
CA TRP A 217 -27.07 18.37 3.13
C TRP A 217 -26.79 18.22 4.61
N GLN A 218 -25.99 17.19 4.92
CA GLN A 218 -25.43 16.90 6.22
C GLN A 218 -23.96 16.48 6.05
N ASN A 219 -23.12 16.93 6.98
CA ASN A 219 -21.68 16.63 7.00
C ASN A 219 -20.93 17.02 5.72
N LEU A 220 -21.32 18.12 5.08
CA LEU A 220 -20.56 18.67 3.97
C LEU A 220 -19.25 19.27 4.50
N LYS A 221 -18.19 18.46 4.43
CA LYS A 221 -16.86 18.78 4.96
C LYS A 221 -15.79 18.51 3.91
N PHE A 222 -14.78 19.34 3.90
CA PHE A 222 -13.59 19.20 3.06
C PHE A 222 -12.35 19.42 3.92
N GLN A 223 -11.55 18.37 4.06
CA GLN A 223 -10.34 18.36 4.88
C GLN A 223 -9.14 18.58 3.99
N THR A 224 -8.18 19.35 4.49
CA THR A 224 -6.90 19.58 3.84
C THR A 224 -5.77 19.51 4.86
N ALA A 225 -4.60 19.08 4.41
CA ALA A 225 -3.36 19.17 5.16
C ALA A 225 -2.21 19.54 4.22
N GLY A 226 -1.30 20.40 4.69
CA GLY A 226 -0.10 20.80 3.94
C GLY A 226 -0.33 21.76 2.76
N LEU A 227 -1.57 21.97 2.32
CA LEU A 227 -1.89 22.82 1.17
C LEU A 227 -1.48 24.29 1.37
N SER A 228 -1.57 24.81 2.60
CA SER A 228 -1.18 26.19 2.93
C SER A 228 0.27 26.49 2.55
N GLN A 229 1.16 25.49 2.62
CA GLN A 229 2.59 25.63 2.29
C GLN A 229 2.85 25.95 0.82
N PHE A 230 1.89 25.64 -0.07
CA PHE A 230 2.04 25.85 -1.52
C PHE A 230 1.11 26.95 -2.08
N LYS A 231 0.14 27.40 -1.29
CA LYS A 231 -0.88 28.36 -1.72
C LYS A 231 -0.68 29.75 -1.12
N ASP A 232 -0.14 29.84 0.10
CA ASP A 232 -0.02 31.11 0.80
C ASP A 232 1.19 31.90 0.26
N GLU A 233 0.92 33.08 -0.30
CA GLU A 233 1.93 33.98 -0.85
C GLU A 233 2.96 34.45 0.19
N SER A 234 2.65 34.32 1.49
CA SER A 234 3.57 34.63 2.59
C SER A 234 4.58 33.52 2.89
N THR A 235 4.38 32.30 2.37
CA THR A 235 5.31 31.19 2.59
C THR A 235 6.55 31.36 1.71
N ASN A 236 7.72 31.48 2.34
CA ASN A 236 8.97 31.59 1.60
C ASN A 236 9.49 30.21 1.14
N SER A 237 10.44 30.18 0.22
CA SER A 237 10.98 28.92 -0.32
C SER A 237 11.71 28.04 0.70
N GLU A 238 12.30 28.64 1.75
CA GLU A 238 13.01 27.89 2.79
C GLU A 238 12.02 27.11 3.66
N ASP A 239 10.88 27.70 4.01
CA ASP A 239 9.80 27.05 4.75
C ASP A 239 9.21 25.87 3.96
N VAL A 240 8.99 26.04 2.65
CA VAL A 240 8.54 24.94 1.77
C VAL A 240 9.54 23.80 1.75
N VAL A 241 10.84 24.10 1.62
CA VAL A 241 11.90 23.07 1.62
C VAL A 241 11.97 22.36 2.97
N ASN A 242 11.91 23.11 4.07
CA ASN A 242 11.90 22.55 5.42
C ASN A 242 10.71 21.61 5.63
N TYR A 243 9.51 22.02 5.22
CA TYR A 243 8.29 21.21 5.28
C TYR A 243 8.37 19.93 4.43
N LEU A 244 8.97 20.01 3.24
CA LEU A 244 9.21 18.86 2.34
C LEU A 244 10.28 17.89 2.87
N LEU A 245 11.19 18.35 3.73
CA LEU A 245 12.20 17.52 4.38
C LEU A 245 11.67 16.88 5.66
N SER A 246 10.94 17.65 6.47
CA SER A 246 10.42 17.23 7.77
C SER A 246 9.11 17.93 8.08
N ASN A 247 8.11 17.17 8.52
CA ASN A 247 6.83 17.66 9.01
C ASN A 247 6.20 16.64 9.98
N ASP A 248 5.15 17.04 10.68
CA ASP A 248 4.45 16.20 11.67
C ASP A 248 3.35 15.31 11.07
N ASN A 249 3.18 15.32 9.74
CA ASN A 249 2.20 14.49 9.03
C ASN A 249 2.79 13.09 8.78
N ILE A 250 2.81 12.27 9.82
CA ILE A 250 3.53 10.98 9.82
C ILE A 250 2.58 9.79 9.77
N GLY A 251 2.99 8.75 9.04
CA GLY A 251 2.28 7.50 8.89
C GLY A 251 3.19 6.27 8.85
N PHE A 252 2.56 5.10 8.89
CA PHE A 252 3.24 3.81 8.79
C PHE A 252 2.47 2.88 7.86
N GLY A 253 3.21 2.02 7.15
CA GLY A 253 2.65 1.05 6.23
C GLY A 253 3.36 -0.31 6.28
N LEU A 254 2.64 -1.34 5.86
CA LEU A 254 3.11 -2.71 5.75
C LEU A 254 2.69 -3.31 4.41
N ASP A 255 3.63 -3.96 3.72
CA ASP A 255 3.33 -4.88 2.62
C ASP A 255 3.73 -6.29 3.01
N LEU A 256 2.95 -7.27 2.60
CA LEU A 256 3.23 -8.69 2.77
C LEU A 256 3.07 -9.42 1.44
N GLY A 257 3.92 -10.40 1.20
CA GLY A 257 3.95 -11.17 -0.03
C GLY A 257 4.29 -12.63 0.20
N LEU A 258 3.66 -13.49 -0.60
CA LEU A 258 3.87 -14.93 -0.61
C LEU A 258 3.84 -15.45 -2.04
N GLU A 259 4.70 -16.43 -2.33
CA GLU A 259 4.62 -17.30 -3.51
C GLU A 259 4.88 -18.74 -3.08
N TYR A 260 3.97 -19.65 -3.43
CA TYR A 260 4.07 -21.07 -3.14
C TYR A 260 4.04 -21.91 -4.41
N ARG A 261 5.06 -22.74 -4.60
CA ARG A 261 5.18 -23.70 -5.69
C ARG A 261 4.47 -25.00 -5.33
N ILE A 262 3.28 -25.18 -5.89
CA ILE A 262 2.44 -26.37 -5.72
C ILE A 262 3.09 -27.56 -6.44
N LYS A 263 3.51 -27.35 -7.69
CA LYS A 263 4.21 -28.31 -8.56
C LYS A 263 5.35 -27.62 -9.30
N PRO A 264 6.29 -28.34 -9.91
CA PRO A 264 7.38 -27.74 -10.68
C PRO A 264 6.91 -26.70 -11.71
N ASN A 265 5.70 -26.86 -12.27
CA ASN A 265 5.10 -25.98 -13.26
C ASN A 265 3.87 -25.18 -12.76
N GLN A 266 3.61 -25.13 -11.46
CA GLN A 266 2.43 -24.43 -10.90
C GLN A 266 2.79 -23.68 -9.63
N SER A 267 2.47 -22.39 -9.57
CA SER A 267 2.58 -21.59 -8.36
C SER A 267 1.35 -20.74 -8.11
N ILE A 268 1.11 -20.43 -6.83
CA ILE A 268 0.17 -19.41 -6.40
C ILE A 268 0.95 -18.29 -5.72
N SER A 269 0.57 -17.05 -5.99
CA SER A 269 1.09 -15.88 -5.29
C SER A 269 -0.05 -15.11 -4.64
N LEU A 270 0.23 -14.56 -3.45
CA LEU A 270 -0.68 -13.68 -2.71
C LEU A 270 0.13 -12.48 -2.21
N ALA A 271 -0.44 -11.29 -2.28
CA ALA A 271 0.14 -10.07 -1.74
C ALA A 271 -0.94 -9.16 -1.17
N ILE A 272 -0.57 -8.45 -0.11
CA ILE A 272 -1.36 -7.35 0.45
C ILE A 272 -0.40 -6.18 0.64
N ASN A 273 -0.71 -5.06 0.02
CA ASN A 273 0.16 -3.89 -0.04
C ASN A 273 -0.57 -2.67 0.53
N ASP A 274 0.21 -1.71 1.02
CA ASP A 274 -0.27 -0.42 1.53
C ASP A 274 -1.29 -0.59 2.67
N LEU A 275 -1.06 -1.56 3.57
CA LEU A 275 -1.75 -1.62 4.87
C LEU A 275 -1.17 -0.55 5.78
N GLY A 276 -1.84 0.57 5.93
CA GLY A 276 -1.29 1.66 6.70
C GLY A 276 -2.21 2.86 6.82
N PHE A 277 -1.66 3.90 7.43
CA PHE A 277 -2.35 5.16 7.67
C PHE A 277 -1.35 6.30 7.72
N ILE A 278 -1.84 7.53 7.54
CA ILE A 278 -1.12 8.78 7.77
C ILE A 278 -1.94 9.61 8.75
N GLY A 279 -1.31 10.06 9.83
CA GLY A 279 -1.88 11.04 10.74
C GLY A 279 -1.52 12.45 10.29
N TRP A 280 -2.53 13.28 10.01
CA TRP A 280 -2.39 14.66 9.60
C TRP A 280 -2.52 15.57 10.81
N LYS A 281 -1.42 16.25 11.15
CA LYS A 281 -1.27 17.06 12.37
C LYS A 281 -0.80 18.48 12.11
N GLU A 282 -0.17 18.72 10.96
CA GLU A 282 0.44 19.99 10.60
C GLU A 282 -0.24 20.58 9.37
N ASN A 283 -0.43 21.91 9.38
CA ASN A 283 -1.08 22.64 8.29
C ASN A 283 -2.48 22.09 7.95
N VAL A 284 -3.23 21.67 8.96
CA VAL A 284 -4.55 21.04 8.82
C VAL A 284 -5.66 22.09 8.84
N GLN A 285 -6.55 22.03 7.85
CA GLN A 285 -7.76 22.84 7.79
C GLN A 285 -8.94 21.98 7.34
N THR A 286 -10.03 22.01 8.09
CA THR A 286 -11.31 21.42 7.71
C THR A 286 -12.31 22.53 7.47
N TYR A 287 -12.80 22.62 6.23
CA TYR A 287 -13.87 23.50 5.81
C TYR A 287 -15.18 22.73 5.91
N GLY A 288 -16.13 23.20 6.72
CA GLY A 288 -17.43 22.58 6.89
C GLY A 288 -18.56 23.57 6.66
N LEU A 289 -19.63 23.12 6.00
CA LEU A 289 -20.90 23.82 6.03
C LEU A 289 -21.76 23.21 7.13
N ASN A 290 -22.48 24.06 7.87
CA ASN A 290 -23.50 23.59 8.79
C ASN A 290 -24.56 22.77 8.05
N ASP A 291 -25.05 21.72 8.70
CA ASP A 291 -26.18 20.93 8.20
C ASP A 291 -27.36 21.87 7.95
N THR A 292 -27.83 21.91 6.70
CA THR A 292 -28.80 22.90 6.24
C THR A 292 -29.78 22.27 5.27
N SER A 293 -31.01 22.76 5.30
CA SER A 293 -32.00 22.55 4.26
C SER A 293 -32.54 23.91 3.86
N PHE A 294 -32.59 24.19 2.55
CA PHE A 294 -33.15 25.43 2.04
C PHE A 294 -33.82 25.21 0.69
N ILE A 295 -34.79 26.08 0.41
CA ILE A 295 -35.50 26.10 -0.87
C ILE A 295 -34.97 27.28 -1.67
N TYR A 296 -34.41 26.99 -2.83
CA TYR A 296 -33.97 27.99 -3.78
C TYR A 296 -35.10 28.36 -4.74
N ASN A 297 -35.52 29.62 -4.68
CA ASN A 297 -36.65 30.16 -5.44
C ASN A 297 -36.28 30.73 -6.81
N GLY A 298 -35.02 30.62 -7.23
CA GLY A 298 -34.52 31.25 -8.45
C GLY A 298 -34.03 32.69 -8.23
N VAL A 299 -33.75 33.37 -9.35
CA VAL A 299 -33.27 34.76 -9.40
C VAL A 299 -34.38 35.64 -9.96
N ASP A 300 -34.71 36.74 -9.28
CA ASP A 300 -35.61 37.76 -9.84
C ASP A 300 -34.88 38.60 -10.90
N LEU A 301 -35.34 38.51 -12.14
CA LEU A 301 -34.76 39.22 -13.29
C LEU A 301 -35.34 40.64 -13.47
N GLN A 302 -36.31 41.06 -12.65
CA GLN A 302 -37.01 42.34 -12.77
C GLN A 302 -36.49 43.44 -11.82
N GLY A 303 -35.42 43.17 -11.04
CA GLY A 303 -34.83 44.09 -10.05
C GLY A 303 -33.46 44.70 -10.42
N GLU A 304 -32.97 45.65 -9.60
CA GLU A 304 -31.59 46.15 -9.70
C GLU A 304 -30.60 45.04 -9.32
N SER A 305 -29.65 44.78 -10.22
CA SER A 305 -28.54 43.82 -10.10
C SER A 305 -28.93 42.35 -9.85
N ILE A 306 -28.63 41.48 -10.83
CA ILE A 306 -28.71 40.00 -10.73
C ILE A 306 -28.01 39.47 -9.46
N ILE A 307 -27.00 40.18 -8.98
CA ILE A 307 -26.21 39.83 -7.79
C ILE A 307 -27.05 39.97 -6.50
N ASP A 308 -27.95 40.94 -6.44
CA ASP A 308 -28.78 41.21 -5.24
C ASP A 308 -29.98 40.24 -5.14
N SER A 309 -30.35 39.62 -6.27
CA SER A 309 -31.36 38.55 -6.38
C SER A 309 -30.82 37.14 -6.18
N LEU A 310 -29.51 36.95 -6.00
CA LEU A 310 -28.97 35.66 -5.57
C LEU A 310 -29.41 35.41 -4.12
N PRO A 311 -29.75 34.16 -3.76
CA PRO A 311 -30.15 33.84 -2.40
C PRO A 311 -28.96 34.21 -1.52
N THR A 312 -29.19 35.09 -0.55
CA THR A 312 -28.15 35.39 0.41
C THR A 312 -28.01 34.11 1.21
N PHE A 313 -26.91 33.39 1.02
CA PHE A 313 -26.58 32.16 1.76
C PHE A 313 -26.30 32.45 3.24
N SER A 314 -26.96 33.45 3.84
CA SER A 314 -26.76 33.99 5.18
C SER A 314 -26.90 32.92 6.27
N ASP A 315 -27.73 31.91 6.03
CA ASP A 315 -27.94 30.78 6.95
C ASP A 315 -26.93 29.65 6.77
N VAL A 316 -26.19 29.65 5.64
CA VAL A 316 -25.09 28.72 5.38
C VAL A 316 -23.81 29.31 5.96
N LYS A 317 -23.38 28.76 7.09
CA LYS A 317 -22.16 29.14 7.78
C LYS A 317 -21.02 28.24 7.35
N LEU A 318 -19.97 28.85 6.82
CA LEU A 318 -18.69 28.18 6.60
C LEU A 318 -17.88 28.21 7.90
N ASP A 319 -17.75 27.06 8.53
CA ASP A 319 -16.87 26.87 9.67
C ASP A 319 -15.52 26.33 9.19
N THR A 320 -14.43 26.90 9.72
CA THR A 320 -13.08 26.38 9.49
C THR A 320 -12.50 25.91 10.82
N THR A 321 -12.17 24.62 10.91
CA THR A 321 -11.51 24.03 12.08
C THR A 321 -10.13 23.49 11.71
N TYR A 322 -9.29 23.24 12.73
CA TYR A 322 -7.90 22.82 12.58
C TYR A 322 -7.64 21.47 13.26
N GLU A 323 -8.69 20.64 13.34
CA GLU A 323 -8.64 19.36 14.05
C GLU A 323 -7.80 18.33 13.29
N GLN A 324 -6.88 17.68 14.00
CA GLN A 324 -6.05 16.61 13.48
C GLN A 324 -6.90 15.40 13.08
N TYR A 325 -6.53 14.71 12.00
CA TYR A 325 -7.26 13.55 11.51
C TYR A 325 -6.32 12.49 10.93
N THR A 326 -6.84 11.29 10.70
CA THR A 326 -6.07 10.18 10.13
C THR A 326 -6.74 9.69 8.86
N SER A 327 -5.95 9.46 7.80
CA SER A 327 -6.41 8.80 6.59
C SER A 327 -5.79 7.42 6.46
N LEU A 328 -6.58 6.42 6.08
CA LEU A 328 -6.07 5.10 5.72
C LEU A 328 -5.48 5.12 4.31
N LEU A 329 -4.43 4.34 4.08
CA LEU A 329 -3.92 4.13 2.74
C LEU A 329 -4.87 3.23 1.94
N PRO A 330 -5.02 3.46 0.62
CA PRO A 330 -5.69 2.52 -0.27
C PRO A 330 -4.98 1.17 -0.30
N SER A 331 -5.49 0.18 0.44
CA SER A 331 -4.87 -1.14 0.51
C SER A 331 -5.10 -1.91 -0.79
N ASN A 332 -4.10 -2.66 -1.25
CA ASN A 332 -4.17 -3.43 -2.49
C ASN A 332 -3.91 -4.92 -2.26
N LEU A 333 -4.83 -5.77 -2.70
CA LEU A 333 -4.81 -7.22 -2.60
C LEU A 333 -4.55 -7.82 -3.99
N ILE A 334 -3.49 -8.61 -4.14
CA ILE A 334 -3.19 -9.29 -5.40
C ILE A 334 -3.10 -10.79 -5.16
N GLY A 335 -3.87 -11.57 -5.92
CA GLY A 335 -3.75 -13.02 -5.96
C GLY A 335 -3.51 -13.49 -7.38
N SER A 336 -2.59 -14.43 -7.59
CA SER A 336 -2.37 -15.01 -8.91
C SER A 336 -2.06 -16.50 -8.88
N PHE A 337 -2.40 -17.15 -9.99
CA PHE A 337 -2.00 -18.52 -10.31
C PHE A 337 -1.15 -18.49 -11.56
N THR A 338 0.04 -19.09 -11.48
CA THR A 338 0.97 -19.21 -12.62
C THR A 338 1.11 -20.68 -13.01
N TYR A 339 0.97 -20.95 -14.30
CA TYR A 339 1.20 -22.25 -14.91
C TYR A 339 2.29 -22.16 -15.98
N THR A 340 3.30 -23.02 -15.90
CA THR A 340 4.46 -23.05 -16.82
C THR A 340 4.32 -24.27 -17.74
N PRO A 341 3.58 -24.18 -18.86
CA PRO A 341 3.39 -25.33 -19.77
C PRO A 341 4.69 -25.79 -20.44
N PHE A 342 5.60 -24.86 -20.71
CA PHE A 342 6.89 -25.09 -21.36
C PHE A 342 7.95 -24.21 -20.70
N ASP A 343 9.21 -24.65 -20.72
CA ASP A 343 10.31 -23.87 -20.14
C ASP A 343 10.37 -22.45 -20.71
N GLY A 344 10.47 -21.47 -19.81
CA GLY A 344 10.51 -20.05 -20.16
C GLY A 344 9.18 -19.46 -20.65
N THR A 345 8.05 -20.18 -20.55
CA THR A 345 6.71 -19.65 -20.88
C THR A 345 5.75 -19.87 -19.72
N ASP A 346 5.22 -18.77 -19.17
CA ASP A 346 4.27 -18.78 -18.08
C ASP A 346 2.92 -18.23 -18.54
N VAL A 347 1.84 -18.89 -18.12
CA VAL A 347 0.46 -18.42 -18.23
C VAL A 347 0.01 -18.00 -16.83
N ILE A 348 -0.46 -16.77 -16.68
CA ILE A 348 -0.73 -16.15 -15.39
C ILE A 348 -2.19 -15.70 -15.36
N ALA A 349 -2.92 -16.10 -14.33
CA ALA A 349 -4.24 -15.59 -14.02
C ALA A 349 -4.17 -14.81 -12.71
N THR A 350 -4.71 -13.58 -12.70
CA THR A 350 -4.55 -12.63 -11.61
C THR A 350 -5.89 -11.99 -11.22
N LEU A 351 -6.10 -11.81 -9.92
CA LEU A 351 -7.12 -10.99 -9.30
C LEU A 351 -6.43 -9.85 -8.56
N ASN A 352 -6.78 -8.61 -8.85
CA ASN A 352 -6.23 -7.42 -8.21
C ASN A 352 -7.38 -6.58 -7.64
N THR A 353 -7.42 -6.42 -6.32
CA THR A 353 -8.49 -5.70 -5.61
C THR A 353 -7.91 -4.61 -4.75
N ARG A 354 -8.25 -3.34 -5.02
CA ARG A 354 -7.91 -2.22 -4.13
C ARG A 354 -9.12 -1.79 -3.35
N ILE A 355 -8.87 -1.43 -2.12
CA ILE A 355 -9.86 -1.00 -1.16
C ILE A 355 -9.63 0.48 -0.91
N ILE A 356 -10.52 1.32 -1.41
CA ILE A 356 -10.51 2.77 -1.20
C ILE A 356 -11.75 3.09 -0.40
N LYS A 357 -11.63 3.57 0.84
CA LYS A 357 -12.78 4.06 1.62
C LYS A 357 -13.96 3.07 1.64
N SER A 358 -13.66 1.80 1.93
CA SER A 358 -14.61 0.66 1.94
C SER A 358 -15.19 0.23 0.58
N HIS A 359 -14.79 0.86 -0.53
CA HIS A 359 -15.15 0.44 -1.88
C HIS A 359 -14.11 -0.52 -2.44
N PHE A 360 -14.58 -1.65 -2.98
CA PHE A 360 -13.75 -2.72 -3.53
C PHE A 360 -13.67 -2.60 -5.04
N ASN A 361 -12.55 -2.14 -5.56
CA ASN A 361 -12.34 -2.05 -7.00
C ASN A 361 -11.56 -3.29 -7.44
N THR A 362 -12.16 -4.19 -8.21
CA THR A 362 -11.53 -5.49 -8.56
C THR A 362 -11.26 -5.60 -10.06
N ALA A 363 -10.06 -6.03 -10.43
CA ALA A 363 -9.61 -6.26 -11.79
C ALA A 363 -9.19 -7.71 -12.00
N PHE A 364 -9.48 -8.25 -13.18
CA PHE A 364 -9.08 -9.60 -13.60
C PHE A 364 -8.04 -9.51 -14.71
N GLY A 365 -6.92 -10.20 -14.54
CA GLY A 365 -5.83 -10.27 -15.51
C GLY A 365 -5.59 -11.70 -16.00
N LEU A 366 -5.39 -11.87 -17.31
CA LEU A 366 -4.83 -13.07 -17.92
C LEU A 366 -3.61 -12.68 -18.73
N GLY A 367 -2.47 -13.29 -18.51
CA GLY A 367 -1.24 -12.93 -19.21
C GLY A 367 -0.39 -14.12 -19.59
N ILE A 368 0.46 -13.89 -20.59
CA ILE A 368 1.54 -14.79 -20.98
C ILE A 368 2.85 -14.05 -20.75
N ARG A 369 3.76 -14.64 -19.98
CA ARG A 369 5.14 -14.18 -19.81
C ARG A 369 6.07 -15.13 -20.53
N LYS A 370 6.98 -14.60 -21.35
CA LYS A 370 7.95 -15.37 -22.14
C LYS A 370 9.36 -14.86 -21.88
N LYS A 371 10.26 -15.77 -21.51
CA LYS A 371 11.71 -15.55 -21.54
C LYS A 371 12.19 -15.74 -22.99
N ILE A 372 12.40 -14.62 -23.68
CA ILE A 372 12.83 -14.60 -25.09
C ILE A 372 14.33 -14.94 -25.20
N SER A 373 15.13 -14.43 -24.25
CA SER A 373 16.55 -14.74 -24.12
C SER A 373 16.96 -14.72 -22.64
N PRO A 374 18.18 -15.11 -22.26
CA PRO A 374 18.67 -14.95 -20.89
C PRO A 374 18.55 -13.51 -20.35
N ASN A 375 18.55 -12.55 -21.27
CA ASN A 375 18.60 -11.12 -20.98
C ASN A 375 17.30 -10.39 -21.31
N LEU A 376 16.29 -11.06 -21.87
CA LEU A 376 15.03 -10.45 -22.28
C LEU A 376 13.84 -11.29 -21.84
N LEU A 377 13.00 -10.67 -21.04
CA LEU A 377 11.71 -11.18 -20.60
C LEU A 377 10.62 -10.23 -21.10
N ALA A 378 9.56 -10.77 -21.68
CA ALA A 378 8.41 -9.99 -22.10
C ALA A 378 7.12 -10.63 -21.55
N SER A 379 6.08 -9.82 -21.39
CA SER A 379 4.74 -10.31 -21.12
C SER A 379 3.70 -9.56 -21.93
N ALA A 380 2.63 -10.26 -22.28
CA ALA A 380 1.42 -9.71 -22.85
C ALA A 380 0.26 -10.07 -21.93
N THR A 381 -0.62 -9.11 -21.68
CA THR A 381 -1.67 -9.23 -20.67
C THR A 381 -2.99 -8.72 -21.23
N ILE A 382 -4.06 -9.41 -20.87
CA ILE A 382 -5.44 -9.01 -21.06
C ILE A 382 -5.99 -8.68 -19.68
N THR A 383 -6.44 -7.45 -19.47
CA THR A 383 -7.06 -7.02 -18.22
C THR A 383 -8.52 -6.62 -18.47
N LYS A 384 -9.43 -7.18 -17.69
CA LYS A 384 -10.84 -6.78 -17.66
C LYS A 384 -11.09 -5.98 -16.37
N LEU A 385 -11.58 -4.76 -16.54
CA LEU A 385 -12.07 -3.91 -15.46
C LEU A 385 -13.61 -3.94 -15.43
N PRO A 386 -14.27 -3.76 -14.28
CA PRO A 386 -15.72 -3.95 -14.16
C PRO A 386 -16.56 -3.00 -15.04
N GLN A 387 -16.04 -1.80 -15.34
CA GLN A 387 -16.71 -0.75 -16.13
C GLN A 387 -16.05 -0.47 -17.50
N GLN A 388 -15.01 -1.23 -17.88
CA GLN A 388 -14.29 -0.96 -19.14
C GLN A 388 -14.17 -2.18 -20.03
N PHE A 389 -13.93 -1.91 -21.31
CA PHE A 389 -13.58 -2.93 -22.29
C PHE A 389 -12.34 -3.74 -21.87
N VAL A 390 -12.16 -4.88 -22.52
CA VAL A 390 -10.95 -5.69 -22.38
C VAL A 390 -9.75 -4.90 -22.87
N ASN A 391 -8.74 -4.71 -22.01
CA ASN A 391 -7.53 -3.98 -22.36
C ASN A 391 -6.36 -4.92 -22.57
N LEU A 392 -5.53 -4.59 -23.56
CA LEU A 392 -4.31 -5.31 -23.89
C LEU A 392 -3.12 -4.52 -23.41
N GLY A 393 -2.33 -5.12 -22.53
CA GLY A 393 -1.09 -4.56 -22.02
C GLY A 393 0.11 -5.40 -22.43
N VAL A 394 1.28 -4.76 -22.46
CA VAL A 394 2.57 -5.40 -22.70
C VAL A 394 3.59 -4.84 -21.74
N SER A 395 4.54 -5.66 -21.37
CA SER A 395 5.67 -5.24 -20.56
C SER A 395 6.90 -6.05 -20.90
N PHE A 396 8.08 -5.48 -20.66
CA PHE A 396 9.34 -6.18 -20.85
C PHE A 396 10.37 -5.73 -19.83
N ALA A 397 11.34 -6.61 -19.57
CA ALA A 397 12.56 -6.31 -18.86
C ALA A 397 13.74 -6.87 -19.66
N ALA A 398 14.66 -5.98 -20.05
CA ALA A 398 15.86 -6.29 -20.81
C ALA A 398 17.10 -5.96 -19.99
N SER A 399 18.15 -6.78 -20.05
CA SER A 399 19.42 -6.53 -19.37
C SER A 399 20.58 -6.56 -20.35
N THR A 400 21.49 -5.59 -20.23
CA THR A 400 22.75 -5.54 -20.98
C THR A 400 23.89 -5.31 -19.99
N GLY A 401 24.65 -6.36 -19.69
CA GLY A 401 25.60 -6.37 -18.59
C GLY A 401 24.92 -5.97 -17.26
N PRO A 402 25.44 -4.96 -16.54
CA PRO A 402 24.84 -4.50 -15.29
C PRO A 402 23.58 -3.64 -15.49
N VAL A 403 23.28 -3.15 -16.70
CA VAL A 403 22.16 -2.22 -16.90
C VAL A 403 20.89 -3.01 -17.23
N GLN A 404 19.81 -2.79 -16.50
CA GLN A 404 18.49 -3.37 -16.75
C GLN A 404 17.48 -2.28 -17.09
N PHE A 405 16.89 -2.36 -18.27
CA PHE A 405 15.78 -1.52 -18.70
C PHE A 405 14.49 -2.28 -18.54
N TYR A 406 13.42 -1.60 -18.16
CA TYR A 406 12.09 -2.16 -18.22
C TYR A 406 11.09 -1.10 -18.63
N ALA A 407 10.04 -1.55 -19.31
CA ALA A 407 8.89 -0.71 -19.59
C ALA A 407 7.64 -1.57 -19.69
N GLY A 408 6.49 -0.97 -19.50
CA GLY A 408 5.20 -1.60 -19.67
C GLY A 408 4.08 -0.59 -19.75
N THR A 409 3.00 -1.04 -20.38
CA THR A 409 1.72 -0.36 -20.43
C THR A 409 0.61 -1.40 -20.31
N ASP A 410 -0.51 -1.02 -19.72
CA ASP A 410 -1.72 -1.84 -19.67
C ASP A 410 -2.68 -1.61 -20.84
N LYS A 411 -2.31 -0.70 -21.75
CA LYS A 411 -3.08 -0.38 -22.95
C LYS A 411 -2.13 -0.16 -24.12
N ILE A 412 -2.13 -1.03 -25.13
CA ILE A 412 -1.24 -0.90 -26.29
C ILE A 412 -1.90 -0.22 -27.50
N PHE A 413 -3.23 -0.21 -27.55
CA PHE A 413 -4.00 0.35 -28.66
C PHE A 413 -4.85 1.53 -28.22
N GLY A 414 -5.17 2.43 -29.15
CA GLY A 414 -6.06 3.56 -28.88
C GLY A 414 -5.42 4.69 -28.08
N TYR A 415 -4.08 4.86 -28.18
CA TYR A 415 -3.41 6.10 -27.77
C TYR A 415 -3.65 7.20 -28.80
N SER A 416 -4.90 7.64 -28.88
CA SER A 416 -5.26 8.90 -29.49
C SER A 416 -5.60 9.84 -28.35
N VAL A 417 -4.81 10.90 -28.15
CA VAL A 417 -5.05 11.91 -27.10
C VAL A 417 -6.53 12.34 -27.07
N PRO A 418 -7.19 12.57 -28.22
CA PRO A 418 -8.62 12.86 -28.27
C PRO A 418 -9.58 11.80 -27.69
N ASN A 419 -9.27 10.49 -27.81
CA ASN A 419 -10.16 9.38 -27.43
C ASN A 419 -9.72 8.68 -26.13
N MET A 420 -8.69 9.19 -25.45
CA MET A 420 -8.04 8.48 -24.35
C MET A 420 -8.81 8.65 -23.03
N LYS A 421 -9.49 7.58 -22.61
CA LYS A 421 -10.15 7.47 -21.30
C LYS A 421 -9.25 6.90 -20.20
N TRP A 422 -8.28 6.07 -20.60
CA TRP A 422 -7.34 5.39 -19.70
C TRP A 422 -5.94 5.38 -20.31
N ALA A 423 -4.93 5.64 -19.48
CA ALA A 423 -3.51 5.41 -19.73
C ALA A 423 -2.83 4.76 -18.50
N SER A 424 -1.90 3.84 -18.75
CA SER A 424 -1.03 3.27 -17.73
C SER A 424 0.35 3.09 -18.33
N PHE A 425 1.38 3.65 -17.71
CA PHE A 425 2.76 3.53 -18.16
C PHE A 425 3.65 3.28 -16.97
N GLN A 426 4.61 2.39 -17.17
CA GLN A 426 5.66 2.14 -16.20
C GLN A 426 6.97 1.93 -16.92
N PHE A 427 8.03 2.60 -16.49
CA PHE A 427 9.36 2.39 -17.05
C PHE A 427 10.45 2.72 -16.04
N GLY A 428 11.63 2.17 -16.28
CA GLY A 428 12.80 2.50 -15.50
C GLY A 428 14.08 1.76 -15.94
N ILE A 429 15.18 2.20 -15.36
CA ILE A 429 16.54 1.71 -15.57
C ILE A 429 17.13 1.38 -14.21
N ASN A 430 17.57 0.15 -14.02
CA ASN A 430 18.28 -0.30 -12.83
C ASN A 430 19.72 -0.67 -13.17
N LEU A 431 20.60 -0.60 -12.19
CA LEU A 431 21.88 -1.30 -12.20
C LEU A 431 21.75 -2.58 -11.38
N ALA A 432 22.00 -3.74 -11.98
CA ALA A 432 21.87 -5.06 -11.38
C ALA A 432 23.17 -5.85 -11.58
N PHE A 433 23.85 -6.14 -10.48
CA PHE A 433 25.15 -6.81 -10.45
C PHE A 433 25.02 -8.25 -9.93
N GLY A 434 25.96 -9.11 -10.30
CA GLY A 434 25.97 -10.51 -9.87
C GLY A 434 24.89 -11.38 -10.54
N ARG A 435 24.35 -10.92 -11.68
CA ARG A 435 23.57 -11.77 -12.59
C ARG A 435 24.54 -12.70 -13.33
N GLY A 436 24.87 -13.83 -12.73
CA GLY A 436 25.68 -14.85 -13.39
C GLY A 436 24.96 -15.45 -14.60
N GLU A 437 25.69 -15.70 -15.68
CA GLU A 437 25.27 -16.64 -16.71
C GLU A 437 25.08 -18.03 -16.09
N ASN A 438 24.03 -18.74 -16.51
CA ASN A 438 23.68 -20.14 -16.18
C ASN A 438 23.01 -20.36 -14.81
N GLY A 439 21.68 -20.25 -14.83
CA GLY A 439 20.78 -20.78 -13.81
C GLY A 439 19.98 -22.02 -14.24
N ASP A 440 20.24 -22.58 -15.43
CA ASP A 440 19.70 -23.87 -15.86
C ASP A 440 20.80 -24.62 -16.64
N SER A 441 21.08 -25.86 -16.22
CA SER A 441 22.06 -26.81 -16.79
C SER A 441 23.51 -26.71 -16.27
N LYS A 442 23.95 -27.80 -15.61
CA LYS A 442 25.34 -28.25 -15.36
C LYS A 442 26.02 -27.98 -14.00
N GLY A 443 25.31 -27.48 -12.99
CA GLY A 443 25.84 -27.40 -11.61
C GLY A 443 25.56 -28.64 -10.73
N GLU A 444 24.46 -29.36 -10.97
CA GLU A 444 23.91 -30.31 -9.99
C GLU A 444 24.28 -31.79 -10.20
N GLN A 445 24.90 -32.18 -11.32
CA GLN A 445 25.28 -33.58 -11.55
C GLN A 445 26.66 -33.98 -10.99
N LYS A 446 27.51 -33.04 -10.56
CA LYS A 446 28.85 -33.38 -10.02
C LYS A 446 28.89 -33.65 -8.51
N ARG A 447 27.77 -33.52 -7.78
CA ARG A 447 27.72 -33.77 -6.33
C ARG A 447 27.03 -35.06 -5.90
N PHE A 448 26.40 -35.81 -6.82
CA PHE A 448 25.61 -37.01 -6.46
C PHE A 448 26.09 -38.34 -7.05
N PHE A 449 27.25 -38.37 -7.73
CA PHE A 449 27.92 -39.63 -8.09
C PHE A 449 29.39 -39.60 -7.67
N LYS A 450 29.64 -39.67 -6.36
CA LYS A 450 30.87 -40.29 -5.88
C LYS A 450 30.47 -41.69 -5.42
N LYS A 451 30.71 -42.67 -6.31
CA LYS A 451 30.68 -44.10 -5.95
C LYS A 451 31.50 -44.28 -4.68
N ASP A 452 30.93 -44.99 -3.71
CA ASP A 452 31.63 -45.53 -2.56
C ASP A 452 32.76 -46.45 -3.04
N GLY A 453 33.93 -45.86 -3.20
CA GLY A 453 35.20 -46.55 -3.34
C GLY A 453 35.98 -46.30 -2.06
N VAL A 454 36.08 -47.33 -1.23
CA VAL A 454 36.96 -47.39 -0.07
C VAL A 454 38.39 -47.09 -0.55
N GLN A 455 38.92 -45.92 -0.21
CA GLN A 455 40.36 -45.67 -0.22
C GLN A 455 40.75 -44.77 0.96
N ASN A 456 41.48 -45.39 1.89
CA ASN A 456 42.22 -44.76 2.97
C ASN A 456 43.21 -43.72 2.42
N GLN A 457 43.05 -42.44 2.77
CA GLN A 457 44.17 -41.50 2.86
C GLN A 457 43.94 -40.51 4.01
N ALA A 458 44.69 -40.70 5.09
CA ALA A 458 44.80 -39.74 6.19
C ALA A 458 45.62 -38.51 5.73
N LYS A 459 45.10 -37.29 5.96
CA LYS A 459 45.87 -36.04 5.87
C LYS A 459 45.54 -35.08 7.02
N GLY A 460 46.56 -34.76 7.82
CA GLY A 460 46.70 -33.51 8.58
C GLY A 460 46.09 -33.43 9.99
N VAL A 461 46.94 -33.44 11.03
CA VAL A 461 46.59 -33.00 12.40
C VAL A 461 46.99 -31.53 12.53
N GLY A 462 46.02 -30.64 12.72
CA GLY A 462 46.27 -29.24 13.07
C GLY A 462 46.19 -29.04 14.59
N THR A 463 47.04 -28.20 15.15
CA THR A 463 47.02 -27.84 16.59
C THR A 463 46.38 -26.47 16.75
N TYR A 464 45.36 -26.34 17.59
CA TYR A 464 44.74 -25.05 17.92
C TYR A 464 44.84 -24.81 19.43
N SER A 465 44.99 -23.54 19.83
CA SER A 465 44.97 -23.12 21.23
C SER A 465 43.64 -22.45 21.54
N LEU A 466 42.93 -22.94 22.55
CA LEU A 466 41.75 -22.31 23.13
C LEU A 466 42.05 -22.10 24.62
N HIS A 467 41.97 -20.86 25.11
CA HIS A 467 42.27 -20.52 26.52
C HIS A 467 43.61 -21.06 27.04
N GLY A 468 44.69 -20.91 26.26
CA GLY A 468 46.06 -21.19 26.71
C GLY A 468 46.48 -22.67 26.75
N THR A 469 45.60 -23.62 26.42
CA THR A 469 45.96 -25.05 26.32
C THR A 469 45.89 -25.55 24.87
N LYS A 470 46.91 -26.34 24.46
CA LYS A 470 47.01 -26.92 23.10
C LYS A 470 46.18 -28.20 23.01
N ILE A 471 45.30 -28.31 22.02
CA ILE A 471 44.49 -29.51 21.78
C ILE A 471 44.69 -29.99 20.34
N LYS A 472 44.83 -31.31 20.14
CA LYS A 472 44.89 -31.97 18.83
C LYS A 472 43.49 -32.46 18.44
N SER A 473 43.00 -32.10 17.25
CA SER A 473 41.75 -32.64 16.70
C SER A 473 41.95 -33.23 15.31
N LYS A 474 41.17 -34.27 14.98
CA LYS A 474 41.03 -34.82 13.62
C LYS A 474 39.69 -34.36 13.05
N ARG A 475 39.70 -33.84 11.82
CA ARG A 475 38.54 -33.23 11.14
C ARG A 475 37.63 -34.32 10.56
N TYR A 476 36.37 -34.36 11.00
CA TYR A 476 35.26 -34.95 10.26
C TYR A 476 34.16 -33.89 10.13
N GLU A 477 33.45 -33.90 9.00
CA GLU A 477 32.53 -32.86 8.58
C GLU A 477 31.39 -32.62 9.60
N SER A 478 31.19 -31.33 9.92
CA SER A 478 29.96 -30.71 10.43
C SER A 478 29.23 -31.39 11.60
N ILE A 479 29.59 -30.99 12.83
CA ILE A 479 28.72 -30.62 13.99
C ILE A 479 29.67 -30.35 15.17
N TYR A 480 29.50 -29.23 15.88
CA TYR A 480 30.13 -29.00 17.19
C TYR A 480 29.06 -29.15 18.27
N THR A 481 29.12 -30.20 19.09
CA THR A 481 28.34 -30.34 20.32
C THR A 481 29.30 -30.43 21.49
N ILE A 482 29.20 -29.50 22.44
CA ILE A 482 29.96 -29.53 23.69
C ILE A 482 29.20 -30.41 24.68
N VAL A 483 29.78 -31.54 25.08
CA VAL A 483 29.25 -32.40 26.16
C VAL A 483 30.27 -32.41 27.31
N PRO A 484 29.88 -32.08 28.55
CA PRO A 484 30.77 -32.19 29.69
C PRO A 484 31.01 -33.67 30.04
N ILE A 485 32.28 -34.03 30.24
CA ILE A 485 32.71 -35.41 30.54
C ILE A 485 32.29 -35.78 31.97
N GLN A 486 31.33 -36.70 32.10
CA GLN A 486 31.09 -37.40 33.37
C GLN A 486 32.14 -38.50 33.58
N LYS A 487 32.75 -38.52 34.77
CA LYS A 487 33.70 -39.55 35.19
C LYS A 487 33.00 -40.90 35.30
N LYS A 488 33.61 -41.91 34.69
CA LYS A 488 33.24 -43.33 34.68
C LYS A 488 33.34 -43.89 36.10
N GLN A 489 32.23 -44.35 36.68
CA GLN A 489 32.23 -45.25 37.84
C GLN A 489 32.07 -46.70 37.38
N GLU A 490 32.72 -47.58 38.13
CA GLU A 490 33.05 -48.97 37.80
C GLU A 490 31.84 -49.93 37.77
N ARG A 491 32.05 -51.07 37.11
CA ARG A 491 31.11 -52.20 36.97
C ARG A 491 31.03 -53.03 38.25
N ALA A 492 29.80 -53.36 38.65
CA ALA A 492 29.35 -54.60 39.28
C ALA A 492 27.80 -54.61 39.13
N GLY A 493 27.05 -55.68 38.90
CA GLY A 493 27.25 -57.12 38.79
C GLY A 493 25.91 -57.72 38.31
N ILE A 494 25.94 -59.02 38.05
CA ILE A 494 24.91 -59.91 37.52
C ILE A 494 23.59 -59.88 38.31
N PHE A 495 22.40 -59.99 37.67
CA PHE A 495 21.39 -61.03 37.94
C PHE A 495 20.12 -60.93 37.06
N ASP A 496 19.64 -62.12 36.68
CA ASP A 496 18.42 -62.51 35.96
C ASP A 496 17.15 -62.39 36.85
N GLY A 497 15.95 -62.37 36.25
CA GLY A 497 14.71 -62.66 36.99
C GLY A 497 13.44 -61.90 36.56
N LYS A 498 12.50 -62.64 35.96
CA LYS A 498 11.07 -62.33 35.79
C LYS A 498 10.40 -61.82 37.07
N ASN A 499 9.60 -60.73 37.00
CA ASN A 499 8.18 -60.69 37.42
C ASN A 499 7.56 -59.26 37.46
N ARG A 500 6.39 -59.14 36.82
CA ARG A 500 5.09 -58.67 37.36
C ARG A 500 4.96 -57.36 38.16
N PHE A 501 4.07 -56.52 37.61
CA PHE A 501 3.00 -55.71 38.24
C PHE A 501 3.30 -54.44 39.08
N ARG A 502 2.49 -53.43 38.74
CA ARG A 502 1.98 -52.29 39.54
C ARG A 502 2.91 -51.13 39.88
N ARG A 503 2.51 -49.94 39.43
CA ARG A 503 2.61 -48.70 40.23
C ARG A 503 1.26 -48.01 40.30
N ALA A 504 0.70 -48.05 41.51
CA ALA A 504 -0.36 -47.17 41.97
C ALA A 504 0.26 -45.82 42.40
N ALA A 505 -0.59 -44.81 42.40
CA ALA A 505 -0.32 -43.45 42.84
C ALA A 505 -0.02 -43.35 44.34
N ALA A 506 0.77 -42.34 44.71
CA ALA A 506 0.79 -41.77 46.06
C ALA A 506 0.84 -40.24 45.95
N MET A 507 -0.28 -39.61 46.30
CA MET A 507 -0.37 -38.19 46.66
C MET A 507 0.21 -37.98 48.06
N ILE A 508 0.91 -36.87 48.27
CA ILE A 508 0.95 -36.18 49.57
C ILE A 508 0.79 -34.68 49.29
N ASN A 509 -0.16 -34.06 49.97
CA ASN A 509 -0.48 -32.64 49.90
C ASN A 509 -0.45 -32.04 51.32
N SER A 510 -0.05 -30.76 51.41
CA SER A 510 -0.32 -29.77 52.46
C SER A 510 0.38 -30.01 53.82
N ASN A 511 0.76 -29.05 54.67
CA ASN A 511 0.52 -27.62 54.85
C ASN A 511 1.55 -27.12 55.90
N SER A 512 1.95 -25.84 55.89
CA SER A 512 1.86 -24.96 57.08
C SER A 512 2.66 -23.66 56.94
N SER A 513 1.95 -22.58 57.24
CA SER A 513 2.37 -21.21 57.48
C SER A 513 2.91 -20.99 58.90
N ARG A 514 3.88 -20.07 59.09
CA ARG A 514 3.97 -19.20 60.29
C ARG A 514 4.93 -18.02 60.08
N ALA A 515 4.54 -16.88 60.64
CA ALA A 515 5.15 -15.56 60.55
C ALA A 515 5.94 -15.16 61.83
N ASN A 516 6.58 -13.97 61.75
CA ASN A 516 7.05 -13.07 62.85
C ASN A 516 8.34 -13.51 63.62
N LYS A 517 9.26 -12.67 64.12
CA LYS A 517 9.53 -11.20 64.10
C LYS A 517 10.87 -10.94 64.85
N VAL A 518 11.55 -9.82 64.52
CA VAL A 518 12.34 -8.91 65.41
C VAL A 518 13.84 -9.19 65.73
N GLY A 519 14.66 -8.15 65.48
CA GLY A 519 15.94 -7.84 66.15
C GLY A 519 16.58 -6.53 65.63
N LYS A 520 16.64 -5.48 66.46
CA LYS A 520 16.99 -4.05 66.19
C LYS A 520 18.50 -3.72 66.35
N LYS A 521 18.98 -2.61 65.75
CA LYS A 521 19.52 -1.42 66.48
C LYS A 521 19.89 -0.19 65.60
N PHE A 522 19.17 0.91 65.88
CA PHE A 522 19.39 2.38 65.83
C PHE A 522 20.67 3.08 65.30
N LYS A 523 20.46 4.24 64.63
CA LYS A 523 20.66 5.60 65.22
C LYS A 523 19.97 6.76 64.46
N ASN A 524 19.10 7.45 65.22
CA ASN A 524 18.78 8.89 65.36
C ASN A 524 18.36 9.80 64.18
N VAL A 525 17.11 10.28 64.27
CA VAL A 525 16.68 11.68 64.02
C VAL A 525 16.67 12.40 65.40
N PRO A 526 16.56 13.75 65.52
CA PRO A 526 15.20 14.31 65.60
C PRO A 526 14.98 15.75 65.08
N ASN A 527 13.73 15.96 64.62
CA ASN A 527 12.83 17.10 64.90
C ASN A 527 12.63 18.27 63.90
N SER A 528 11.58 18.09 63.09
CA SER A 528 10.39 18.97 62.89
C SER A 528 9.80 19.53 64.22
N PRO A 529 8.84 20.50 64.32
CA PRO A 529 7.65 20.66 63.45
C PRO A 529 7.04 22.08 63.21
N ASN A 530 6.35 22.24 62.07
CA ASN A 530 4.93 22.62 61.83
C ASN A 530 4.11 23.43 62.91
N PRO A 531 2.88 23.93 62.62
CA PRO A 531 2.33 24.83 61.59
C PRO A 531 1.44 25.97 62.21
N SER A 532 0.88 26.89 61.41
CA SER A 532 -0.55 27.31 61.45
C SER A 532 -0.88 28.68 60.79
N ASN A 533 -1.91 28.63 59.92
CA ASN A 533 -2.96 29.61 59.60
C ASN A 533 -2.82 31.11 59.96
N LYS A 534 -3.11 32.00 58.98
CA LYS A 534 -4.21 32.98 59.05
C LYS A 534 -4.53 33.69 57.72
N LYS A 535 -5.83 33.97 57.56
CA LYS A 535 -6.56 34.65 56.46
C LYS A 535 -6.21 36.14 56.31
N GLY A 536 -6.38 36.70 55.10
CA GLY A 536 -6.49 38.15 54.84
C GLY A 536 -6.78 38.48 53.37
N LYS A 537 -7.77 39.35 53.10
CA LYS A 537 -8.48 39.64 51.82
C LYS A 537 -7.80 40.77 50.97
N PRO A 538 -8.36 41.22 49.80
CA PRO A 538 -7.64 41.56 48.56
C PRO A 538 -7.52 43.07 48.24
N SER A 539 -6.78 43.45 47.18
CA SER A 539 -6.93 44.77 46.53
C SER A 539 -6.64 44.82 45.01
N LYS A 540 -7.70 45.20 44.28
CA LYS A 540 -7.92 46.02 43.04
C LYS A 540 -6.97 46.02 41.80
N PRO A 541 -7.56 46.16 40.58
CA PRO A 541 -6.87 46.35 39.29
C PRO A 541 -6.71 47.84 38.89
N ALA A 542 -5.75 48.13 38.01
CA ALA A 542 -5.48 49.48 37.48
C ALA A 542 -5.84 49.62 35.98
N LYS A 543 -6.91 50.39 35.75
CA LYS A 543 -7.26 51.36 34.69
C LYS A 543 -6.70 51.25 33.25
N LEU A 544 -7.68 51.20 32.33
CA LEU A 544 -7.68 51.74 30.97
C LEU A 544 -7.16 53.19 30.88
N LYS A 545 -6.45 53.49 29.78
CA LYS A 545 -6.39 54.82 29.16
C LYS A 545 -6.71 54.69 27.67
N ARG A 546 -7.90 55.17 27.26
CA ARG A 546 -8.17 55.65 25.90
C ARG A 546 -7.63 57.07 25.76
N LYS A 547 -6.90 57.35 24.67
CA LYS A 547 -6.67 58.70 24.17
C LYS A 547 -7.60 58.94 22.96
N ARG A 548 -7.88 60.23 22.80
CA ARG A 548 -8.92 60.89 22.01
C ARG A 548 -8.91 60.55 20.53
#